data_AF-A0AAN6UV44-F1
#
_entry.id   AF-A0AAN6UV44-F1
#
_cell.length_a   1.000
_cell.length_b   1.000
_cell.length_c   1.000
_cell.angle_alpha   90.00
_cell.angle_beta   90.00
_cell.angle_gamma   90.00
#
_symmetry.space_group_name_H-M   'P 1'
#
loop_
_entity.id
_entity.type
_entity.pdbx_description
1 polymer ?
#
loop_
_entity_poly.entity_id
_entity_poly.type
_entity_poly.pdbx_seq_one_letter_code
_entity_poly.pdbx_strand_id
1 'polypeptide(L)'
;MKPNLLPLLLLPFTTAITTPLPSLQITLTPLFSPSTLNITSLSITLLLNHTTSNPPNLTTPLLYLDLNHGLTPTQQYPTAFLTASDTLGPLSLISTDTNTSDATRTWFPADRAPQGPVTVQFTAVPRVVDKSTPSGPRVDLRGDEGGVVGMGTGFLALPPGEEDWSIDARWILPEGGADNGDGKGKVKAVSSLGEGLETVGVVGWPRTVVAKSYFAVGEELRRWPDWDDSSASSSSATRDGGGGDNGDVEEAADFHVYWLNTLPYDPSHISTIAQSMHLAIADFFIPNTTIPPFRVFWRHAPAGYGGAGGYNSFLLEWSDGTAAEQSEEQASFLLSHENIHEYALMYPSRQYDLWYREGVAQMYAVIAPYLAGAVDKAYLIRWLNNNMQAYYTGGMAGVPWQEVVDNYWTSVQNVKAPYGIGFAYLAQVQGLVSWSTGGAKGLDLIVRELYRRYKAGDTVQTEQFVEVLGSVLEGSLPAQQSINGMLNGTLIVPRVDGFVHLGLTLVRRDAELFELGFVSAQGKVTGFTAEKTRAEEAGLRVGDEIVSMWGAWLAGDSLDNMMEVVVRRDGKDETITYWPRSYEKVENWEWVDSEAV
;
A
#
# COMPACT_ATOMS: atom_id res chain seq x y z
N MET A 1 28.21 -5.63 -67.25
CA MET A 1 26.77 -5.35 -67.52
C MET A 1 26.12 -5.04 -66.18
N LYS A 2 25.67 -3.80 -65.98
CA LYS A 2 25.02 -3.36 -64.72
C LYS A 2 23.55 -3.80 -64.74
N PRO A 3 23.00 -4.42 -63.68
CA PRO A 3 21.55 -4.64 -63.58
C PRO A 3 20.86 -3.40 -63.00
N ASN A 4 19.68 -3.12 -63.53
CA ASN A 4 18.80 -2.01 -63.18
C ASN A 4 18.19 -2.18 -61.78
N LEU A 5 18.17 -1.10 -61.00
CA LEU A 5 17.39 -0.94 -59.78
C LEU A 5 15.97 -0.47 -60.15
N LEU A 6 14.95 -1.25 -59.76
CA LEU A 6 13.55 -0.84 -59.75
C LEU A 6 13.29 0.10 -58.55
N PRO A 7 12.45 1.14 -58.67
CA PRO A 7 12.05 1.95 -57.53
C PRO A 7 10.95 1.22 -56.74
N LEU A 8 11.17 1.08 -55.43
CA LEU A 8 10.18 0.59 -54.46
C LEU A 8 9.11 1.67 -54.28
N LEU A 9 7.86 1.35 -54.59
CA LEU A 9 6.71 2.24 -54.35
C LEU A 9 6.47 2.35 -52.83
N LEU A 10 6.67 3.54 -52.27
CA LEU A 10 6.21 3.87 -50.91
C LEU A 10 4.68 3.96 -50.91
N LEU A 11 4.01 3.03 -50.23
CA LEU A 11 2.60 3.18 -49.85
C LEU A 11 2.50 4.27 -48.76
N PRO A 12 1.48 5.15 -48.81
CA PRO A 12 1.30 6.17 -47.80
C PRO A 12 0.92 5.51 -46.47
N PHE A 13 1.63 5.89 -45.41
CA PHE A 13 1.23 5.60 -44.04
C PHE A 13 -0.18 6.12 -43.82
N THR A 14 -1.13 5.22 -43.57
CA THR A 14 -2.43 5.57 -42.99
C THR A 14 -2.16 6.15 -41.60
N THR A 15 -2.36 7.45 -41.42
CA THR A 15 -2.42 8.06 -40.10
C THR A 15 -3.51 7.35 -39.31
N ALA A 16 -3.14 6.65 -38.25
CA ALA A 16 -4.11 6.09 -37.32
C ALA A 16 -4.95 7.27 -36.79
N ILE A 17 -6.27 7.22 -37.01
CA ILE A 17 -7.20 8.15 -36.40
C ILE A 17 -7.19 7.81 -34.91
N THR A 18 -6.50 8.62 -34.11
CA THR A 18 -6.57 8.53 -32.65
C THR A 18 -7.96 8.99 -32.24
N THR A 19 -8.79 8.07 -31.76
CA THR A 19 -10.04 8.45 -31.08
C THR A 19 -9.67 9.33 -29.88
N PRO A 20 -10.26 10.53 -29.73
CA PRO A 20 -9.98 11.39 -28.59
C PRO A 20 -10.35 10.65 -27.31
N LEU A 21 -9.54 10.80 -26.25
CA LEU A 21 -9.83 10.23 -24.93
C LEU A 21 -10.98 10.98 -24.25
N PRO A 22 -11.81 10.32 -23.43
CA PRO A 22 -12.66 11.03 -22.47
C PRO A 22 -11.79 11.86 -21.51
N SER A 23 -12.35 12.92 -20.94
CA SER A 23 -11.62 13.77 -19.99
C SER A 23 -12.34 13.98 -18.66
N LEU A 24 -11.59 13.99 -17.57
CA LEU A 24 -12.06 14.19 -16.20
C LEU A 24 -11.27 15.34 -15.58
N GLN A 25 -11.93 16.45 -15.28
CA GLN A 25 -11.34 17.51 -14.47
C GLN A 25 -11.90 17.46 -13.06
N ILE A 26 -11.02 17.47 -12.07
CA ILE A 26 -11.34 17.38 -10.64
C ILE A 26 -10.89 18.68 -9.99
N THR A 27 -11.84 19.39 -9.39
CA THR A 27 -11.56 20.58 -8.59
C THR A 27 -11.88 20.29 -7.13
N LEU A 28 -10.88 20.43 -6.27
CA LEU A 28 -11.01 20.28 -4.81
C LEU A 28 -10.88 21.65 -4.14
N THR A 29 -11.85 22.00 -3.29
CA THR A 29 -11.86 23.25 -2.51
C THR A 29 -12.05 22.94 -1.04
N PRO A 30 -11.06 23.21 -0.17
CA PRO A 30 -11.25 23.05 1.27
C PRO A 30 -12.24 24.09 1.80
N LEU A 31 -13.17 23.62 2.64
CA LEU A 31 -14.09 24.46 3.38
C LEU A 31 -13.65 24.51 4.85
N PHE A 32 -13.62 25.72 5.39
CA PHE A 32 -13.05 26.01 6.71
C PHE A 32 -14.14 26.21 7.76
N SER A 33 -13.85 25.76 8.97
CA SER A 33 -14.59 26.12 10.17
C SER A 33 -14.48 27.63 10.39
N PRO A 34 -15.61 28.34 10.56
CA PRO A 34 -15.60 29.79 10.81
C PRO A 34 -14.84 30.19 12.09
N SER A 35 -14.67 29.26 13.03
CA SER A 35 -14.12 29.56 14.37
C SER A 35 -12.71 29.03 14.61
N THR A 36 -12.28 27.99 13.89
CA THR A 36 -11.00 27.31 14.17
C THR A 36 -10.04 27.29 13.00
N LEU A 37 -10.45 27.74 11.80
CA LEU A 37 -9.69 27.57 10.54
C LEU A 37 -9.32 26.10 10.23
N ASN A 38 -9.91 25.14 10.94
CA ASN A 38 -9.77 23.74 10.58
C ASN A 38 -10.59 23.45 9.34
N ILE A 39 -10.08 22.58 8.47
CA ILE A 39 -10.84 22.11 7.31
C ILE A 39 -11.95 21.18 7.78
N THR A 40 -13.20 21.53 7.49
CA THR A 40 -14.38 20.75 7.88
C THR A 40 -14.85 19.80 6.79
N SER A 41 -14.54 20.11 5.53
CA SER A 41 -14.99 19.34 4.36
C SER A 41 -14.26 19.77 3.10
N LEU A 42 -14.33 18.95 2.06
CA LEU A 42 -13.88 19.29 0.71
C LEU A 42 -15.10 19.44 -0.21
N SER A 43 -15.28 20.63 -0.78
CA SER A 43 -16.20 20.84 -1.90
C SER A 43 -15.54 20.33 -3.18
N ILE A 44 -16.22 19.45 -3.90
CA ILE A 44 -15.68 18.76 -5.07
C ILE A 44 -16.54 19.08 -6.27
N THR A 45 -15.88 19.45 -7.38
CA THR A 45 -16.51 19.60 -8.69
C THR A 45 -15.80 18.72 -9.70
N LEU A 46 -16.55 17.85 -10.37
CA LEU A 46 -16.10 17.03 -11.48
C LEU A 46 -16.66 17.60 -12.78
N LEU A 47 -15.81 17.76 -13.79
CA LEU A 47 -16.22 18.01 -15.17
C LEU A 47 -15.87 16.80 -16.02
N LEU A 48 -16.90 16.11 -16.49
CA LEU A 48 -16.80 14.88 -17.28
C LEU A 48 -17.08 15.19 -18.74
N ASN A 49 -16.15 14.84 -19.61
CA ASN A 49 -16.35 14.89 -21.06
C ASN A 49 -16.20 13.47 -21.63
N HIS A 50 -17.33 12.83 -21.90
CA HIS A 50 -17.36 11.48 -22.43
C HIS A 50 -17.16 11.49 -23.95
N THR A 51 -16.55 10.43 -24.46
CA THR A 51 -16.46 10.18 -25.90
C THR A 51 -17.71 9.44 -26.39
N THR A 52 -17.89 9.40 -27.71
CA THR A 52 -19.08 8.78 -28.32
C THR A 52 -19.10 7.25 -28.25
N SER A 53 -18.02 6.60 -27.80
CA SER A 53 -17.91 5.13 -27.82
C SER A 53 -18.77 4.43 -26.77
N ASN A 54 -18.99 5.04 -25.60
CA ASN A 54 -19.89 4.51 -24.57
C ASN A 54 -20.39 5.60 -23.59
N PRO A 55 -21.21 6.56 -24.06
CA PRO A 55 -21.65 7.65 -23.20
C PRO A 55 -22.62 7.14 -22.11
N PRO A 56 -22.59 7.76 -20.91
CA PRO A 56 -23.55 7.47 -19.84
C PRO A 56 -24.97 7.71 -20.31
N ASN A 57 -25.91 6.90 -19.83
CA ASN A 57 -27.33 6.98 -20.16
C ASN A 57 -28.14 6.28 -19.06
N LEU A 58 -29.45 6.10 -19.27
CA LEU A 58 -30.34 5.51 -18.26
C LEU A 58 -29.95 4.08 -17.83
N THR A 59 -29.09 3.40 -18.59
CA THR A 59 -28.59 2.04 -18.32
C THR A 59 -27.05 1.96 -18.22
N THR A 60 -26.34 3.03 -18.58
CA THR A 60 -24.88 3.11 -18.48
C THR A 60 -24.51 4.13 -17.40
N PRO A 61 -23.81 3.72 -16.33
CA PRO A 61 -23.58 4.59 -15.18
C PRO A 61 -22.70 5.80 -15.54
N LEU A 62 -23.01 6.94 -14.92
CA LEU A 62 -22.21 8.16 -14.98
C LEU A 62 -21.06 8.13 -13.98
N LEU A 63 -21.37 7.70 -12.74
CA LEU A 63 -20.44 7.69 -11.62
C LEU A 63 -20.53 6.38 -10.84
N TYR A 64 -19.47 6.11 -10.09
CA TYR A 64 -19.29 4.97 -9.22
C TYR A 64 -18.52 5.36 -7.96
N LEU A 65 -18.82 4.71 -6.84
CA LEU A 65 -18.05 4.78 -5.60
C LEU A 65 -18.14 3.45 -4.84
N ASP A 66 -17.01 2.91 -4.41
CA ASP A 66 -16.98 1.83 -3.42
C ASP A 66 -17.51 2.39 -2.10
N LEU A 67 -18.48 1.74 -1.45
CA LEU A 67 -19.09 2.19 -0.18
C LEU A 67 -18.27 1.75 1.05
N ASN A 68 -17.38 0.78 0.88
CA ASN A 68 -16.41 0.33 1.86
C ASN A 68 -15.27 -0.44 1.19
N HIS A 69 -14.12 -0.50 1.88
CA HIS A 69 -13.03 -1.41 1.57
C HIS A 69 -12.70 -2.20 2.83
N GLY A 70 -13.10 -3.48 2.87
CA GLY A 70 -13.02 -4.26 4.10
C GLY A 70 -13.79 -3.56 5.23
N LEU A 71 -13.12 -3.31 6.35
CA LEU A 71 -13.71 -2.66 7.53
C LEU A 71 -13.77 -1.12 7.45
N THR A 72 -13.21 -0.51 6.41
CA THR A 72 -13.18 0.96 6.26
C THR A 72 -14.34 1.45 5.39
N PRO A 73 -15.36 2.11 5.95
CA PRO A 73 -16.38 2.78 5.16
C PRO A 73 -15.80 3.98 4.40
N THR A 74 -16.36 4.24 3.22
CA THR A 74 -16.07 5.43 2.42
C THR A 74 -17.21 6.45 2.55
N GLN A 75 -17.14 7.55 1.79
CA GLN A 75 -18.26 8.46 1.65
C GLN A 75 -19.48 7.76 1.06
N GLN A 76 -20.66 8.05 1.61
CA GLN A 76 -21.88 7.36 1.21
C GLN A 76 -22.62 8.10 0.09
N TYR A 77 -22.61 9.44 0.12
CA TYR A 77 -23.33 10.32 -0.81
C TYR A 77 -24.71 9.81 -1.25
N PRO A 78 -25.75 9.89 -0.38
CA PRO A 78 -27.12 9.72 -0.84
C PRO A 78 -27.37 10.60 -2.08
N THR A 79 -28.13 10.13 -3.07
CA THR A 79 -28.27 10.83 -4.36
C THR A 79 -28.66 12.30 -4.25
N ALA A 80 -29.41 12.68 -3.22
CA ALA A 80 -29.76 14.07 -2.92
C ALA A 80 -28.57 14.98 -2.60
N PHE A 81 -27.39 14.42 -2.31
CA PHE A 81 -26.16 15.15 -1.98
C PHE A 81 -25.23 15.34 -3.18
N LEU A 82 -25.60 14.81 -4.35
CA LEU A 82 -24.96 15.13 -5.62
C LEU A 82 -25.89 16.03 -6.43
N THR A 83 -25.32 17.06 -7.06
CA THR A 83 -25.99 17.81 -8.11
C THR A 83 -25.25 17.60 -9.41
N ALA A 84 -25.99 17.25 -10.47
CA ALA A 84 -25.43 17.11 -11.81
C ALA A 84 -26.14 18.03 -12.80
N SER A 85 -25.39 18.52 -13.79
CA SER A 85 -25.91 19.34 -14.89
C SER A 85 -25.09 19.15 -16.14
N ASP A 86 -25.71 19.33 -17.30
CA ASP A 86 -25.04 19.32 -18.60
C ASP A 86 -25.44 20.56 -19.43
N THR A 87 -25.19 20.55 -20.74
CA THR A 87 -25.50 21.69 -21.62
C THR A 87 -26.99 22.04 -21.71
N LEU A 88 -27.91 21.13 -21.34
CA LEU A 88 -29.36 21.39 -21.29
C LEU A 88 -29.84 21.80 -19.90
N GLY A 89 -28.94 21.92 -18.92
CA GLY A 89 -29.26 22.31 -17.54
C GLY A 89 -29.21 21.13 -16.57
N PRO A 90 -30.00 21.17 -15.47
CA PRO A 90 -29.98 20.12 -14.46
C PRO A 90 -30.19 18.71 -15.03
N LEU A 91 -29.48 17.75 -14.45
CA LEU A 91 -29.54 16.33 -14.79
C LEU A 91 -29.88 15.54 -13.53
N SER A 92 -31.08 14.99 -13.45
CA SER A 92 -31.49 14.13 -12.33
C SER A 92 -30.71 12.83 -12.36
N LEU A 93 -30.28 12.36 -11.19
CA LEU A 93 -29.61 11.08 -11.00
C LEU A 93 -30.48 10.13 -10.18
N ILE A 94 -30.34 8.84 -10.46
CA ILE A 94 -30.77 7.74 -9.59
C ILE A 94 -29.55 6.90 -9.24
N SER A 95 -29.58 6.20 -8.11
CA SER A 95 -28.49 5.32 -7.70
C SER A 95 -28.96 3.91 -7.42
N THR A 96 -28.04 2.96 -7.60
CA THR A 96 -28.21 1.57 -7.18
C THR A 96 -26.98 1.10 -6.43
N ASP A 97 -27.20 0.28 -5.40
CA ASP A 97 -26.13 -0.30 -4.58
C ASP A 97 -26.04 -1.80 -4.83
N THR A 98 -24.82 -2.34 -4.85
CA THR A 98 -24.62 -3.79 -4.80
C THR A 98 -24.88 -4.32 -3.39
N ASN A 99 -25.42 -5.53 -3.29
CA ASN A 99 -25.67 -6.19 -2.00
C ASN A 99 -24.52 -7.16 -1.67
N THR A 100 -23.31 -6.63 -1.57
CA THR A 100 -22.05 -7.36 -1.34
C THR A 100 -21.36 -6.83 -0.09
N SER A 101 -20.40 -7.60 0.46
CA SER A 101 -19.62 -7.18 1.63
C SER A 101 -18.81 -5.91 1.35
N ASP A 102 -18.24 -5.79 0.14
CA ASP A 102 -17.71 -4.53 -0.41
C ASP A 102 -18.79 -3.98 -1.34
N ALA A 103 -19.71 -3.20 -0.76
CA ALA A 103 -20.82 -2.64 -1.50
C ALA A 103 -20.34 -1.49 -2.38
N THR A 104 -21.03 -1.29 -3.50
CA THR A 104 -20.65 -0.27 -4.48
C THR A 104 -21.90 0.50 -4.87
N ARG A 105 -21.79 1.82 -5.00
CA ARG A 105 -22.87 2.69 -5.46
C ARG A 105 -22.58 3.17 -6.87
N THR A 106 -23.57 3.03 -7.73
CA THR A 106 -23.55 3.52 -9.12
C THR A 106 -24.64 4.56 -9.31
N TRP A 107 -24.33 5.65 -10.01
CA TRP A 107 -25.30 6.69 -10.37
C TRP A 107 -25.57 6.69 -11.87
N PHE A 108 -26.85 6.76 -12.23
CA PHE A 108 -27.32 6.82 -13.61
C PHE A 108 -28.12 8.11 -13.83
N PRO A 109 -28.03 8.72 -15.02
CA PRO A 109 -29.04 9.68 -15.46
C PRO A 109 -30.45 9.09 -15.35
N ALA A 110 -31.37 9.81 -14.71
CA ALA A 110 -32.72 9.30 -14.42
C ALA A 110 -33.70 9.53 -15.58
N ASP A 111 -33.68 10.72 -16.17
CA ASP A 111 -34.74 11.18 -17.07
C ASP A 111 -34.32 11.17 -18.54
N ARG A 112 -33.02 11.40 -18.81
CA ARG A 112 -32.47 11.57 -20.16
C ARG A 112 -30.98 11.26 -20.19
N ALA A 113 -30.46 10.91 -21.36
CA ALA A 113 -29.01 10.84 -21.58
C ALA A 113 -28.38 12.24 -21.51
N PRO A 114 -27.14 12.38 -21.02
CA PRO A 114 -26.46 13.67 -20.97
C PRO A 114 -26.12 14.21 -22.35
N GLN A 115 -26.04 15.54 -22.46
CA GLN A 115 -25.70 16.27 -23.68
C GLN A 115 -24.47 17.15 -23.43
N GLY A 116 -23.37 16.83 -24.11
CA GLY A 116 -22.10 17.50 -23.89
C GLY A 116 -21.47 17.19 -22.53
N PRO A 117 -20.54 18.04 -22.04
CA PRO A 117 -19.89 17.83 -20.75
C PRO A 117 -20.88 17.84 -19.58
N VAL A 118 -20.64 16.96 -18.60
CA VAL A 118 -21.43 16.85 -17.37
C VAL A 118 -20.62 17.40 -16.20
N THR A 119 -21.19 18.37 -15.50
CA THR A 119 -20.65 18.85 -14.23
C THR A 119 -21.35 18.13 -13.08
N VAL A 120 -20.61 17.58 -12.13
CA VAL A 120 -21.13 16.99 -10.91
C VAL A 120 -20.49 17.66 -9.70
N GLN A 121 -21.29 18.01 -8.70
CA GLN A 121 -20.84 18.65 -7.47
C GLN A 121 -21.33 17.88 -6.25
N PHE A 122 -20.46 17.74 -5.26
CA PHE A 122 -20.74 17.11 -3.96
C PHE A 122 -19.72 17.58 -2.91
N THR A 123 -19.94 17.23 -1.65
CA THR A 123 -19.07 17.62 -0.53
C THR A 123 -18.64 16.40 0.27
N ALA A 124 -17.34 16.17 0.36
CA ALA A 124 -16.74 15.13 1.20
C ALA A 124 -16.54 15.64 2.62
N VAL A 125 -17.04 14.91 3.63
CA VAL A 125 -16.86 15.25 5.05
C VAL A 125 -15.91 14.25 5.69
N PRO A 126 -14.79 14.67 6.30
CA PRO A 126 -13.86 13.75 6.94
C PRO A 126 -14.56 12.85 7.95
N ARG A 127 -14.22 11.55 7.92
CA ARG A 127 -14.74 10.57 8.86
C ARG A 127 -14.25 10.89 10.26
N VAL A 128 -15.17 10.88 11.22
CA VAL A 128 -14.83 10.94 12.64
C VAL A 128 -14.33 9.58 13.08
N VAL A 129 -13.13 9.54 13.67
CA VAL A 129 -12.51 8.33 14.19
C VAL A 129 -12.02 8.55 15.62
N ASP A 130 -11.94 7.48 16.38
CA ASP A 130 -11.45 7.44 17.76
C ASP A 130 -10.70 6.12 18.02
N LYS A 131 -10.23 5.93 19.26
CA LYS A 131 -9.48 4.73 19.67
C LYS A 131 -10.28 3.42 19.57
N SER A 132 -11.61 3.49 19.48
CA SER A 132 -12.49 2.32 19.30
C SER A 132 -12.76 2.00 17.83
N THR A 133 -12.34 2.87 16.92
CA THR A 133 -12.51 2.66 15.48
C THR A 133 -11.67 1.47 15.03
N PRO A 134 -12.27 0.43 14.41
CA PRO A 134 -11.54 -0.72 13.92
C PRO A 134 -10.45 -0.32 12.91
N SER A 135 -9.30 -0.98 13.01
CA SER A 135 -8.24 -0.86 12.01
C SER A 135 -8.69 -1.51 10.70
N GLY A 136 -8.52 -0.80 9.59
CA GLY A 136 -8.91 -1.23 8.24
C GLY A 136 -8.08 -0.48 7.19
N PRO A 137 -8.24 -0.79 5.88
CA PRO A 137 -7.50 -0.10 4.82
C PRO A 137 -7.59 1.43 4.94
N ARG A 138 -6.47 2.15 4.71
CA ARG A 138 -6.32 3.58 5.05
C ARG A 138 -6.82 4.48 3.92
N VAL A 139 -8.02 4.17 3.43
CA VAL A 139 -8.61 4.79 2.23
C VAL A 139 -9.50 6.01 2.55
N ASP A 140 -10.03 6.07 3.77
CA ASP A 140 -10.99 7.08 4.19
C ASP A 140 -10.39 8.49 4.26
N LEU A 141 -11.21 9.50 3.97
CA LEU A 141 -10.86 10.90 4.23
C LEU A 141 -10.95 11.17 5.73
N ARG A 142 -9.87 11.62 6.36
CA ARG A 142 -9.84 11.97 7.79
C ARG A 142 -9.29 13.38 8.00
N GLY A 143 -9.73 14.00 9.10
CA GLY A 143 -9.11 15.20 9.61
C GLY A 143 -7.78 14.84 10.28
N ASP A 144 -6.77 15.68 10.09
CA ASP A 144 -5.43 15.45 10.61
C ASP A 144 -4.80 16.80 10.99
N GLU A 145 -4.55 17.01 12.28
CA GLU A 145 -3.95 18.23 12.85
C GLU A 145 -4.47 19.57 12.24
N GLY A 146 -5.78 19.67 12.00
CA GLY A 146 -6.44 20.86 11.43
C GLY A 146 -6.59 20.85 9.90
N GLY A 147 -5.84 20.00 9.21
CA GLY A 147 -5.99 19.68 7.78
C GLY A 147 -6.83 18.43 7.53
N VAL A 148 -6.75 17.91 6.30
CA VAL A 148 -7.35 16.62 5.89
C VAL A 148 -6.41 15.83 5.00
N VAL A 149 -6.47 14.50 5.12
CA VAL A 149 -5.74 13.54 4.28
C VAL A 149 -6.65 12.35 3.96
N GLY A 150 -6.69 11.91 2.70
CA GLY A 150 -7.47 10.73 2.29
C GLY A 150 -7.15 10.23 0.88
N MET A 151 -7.51 8.99 0.60
CA MET A 151 -7.35 8.38 -0.73
C MET A 151 -8.60 8.64 -1.58
N GLY A 152 -8.44 8.88 -2.89
CA GLY A 152 -9.54 9.18 -3.81
C GLY A 152 -10.68 8.16 -3.75
N THR A 153 -10.39 6.87 -3.63
CA THR A 153 -11.39 5.78 -3.54
C THR A 153 -12.32 5.94 -2.34
N GLY A 154 -11.84 6.61 -1.28
CA GLY A 154 -12.63 6.86 -0.07
C GLY A 154 -13.62 8.01 -0.21
N PHE A 155 -13.48 8.91 -1.18
CA PHE A 155 -14.30 10.13 -1.22
C PHE A 155 -14.61 10.74 -2.59
N LEU A 156 -14.02 10.27 -3.70
CA LEU A 156 -14.30 10.75 -5.04
C LEU A 156 -15.23 9.75 -5.76
N ALA A 157 -16.45 10.17 -6.09
CA ALA A 157 -17.31 9.41 -7.00
C ALA A 157 -16.79 9.60 -8.44
N LEU A 158 -16.30 8.55 -9.09
CA LEU A 158 -15.56 8.63 -10.35
C LEU A 158 -16.30 7.94 -11.50
N PRO A 159 -15.98 8.27 -12.77
CA PRO A 159 -16.47 7.50 -13.91
C PRO A 159 -16.09 6.02 -13.79
N PRO A 160 -17.01 5.08 -14.10
CA PRO A 160 -16.78 3.64 -13.92
C PRO A 160 -15.93 2.98 -15.02
N GLY A 161 -15.61 3.71 -16.09
CA GLY A 161 -14.94 3.18 -17.28
C GLY A 161 -13.58 2.51 -17.01
N GLU A 162 -13.28 1.47 -17.79
CA GLU A 162 -11.99 0.75 -17.83
C GLU A 162 -11.20 1.14 -19.09
N GLU A 163 -11.39 2.38 -19.55
CA GLU A 163 -10.65 3.01 -20.63
C GLU A 163 -9.72 4.10 -20.09
N ASP A 164 -8.75 4.52 -20.90
CA ASP A 164 -7.89 5.66 -20.55
C ASP A 164 -8.67 6.97 -20.61
N TRP A 165 -8.50 7.79 -19.57
CA TRP A 165 -9.01 9.15 -19.48
C TRP A 165 -7.86 10.13 -19.46
N SER A 166 -8.05 11.31 -20.06
CA SER A 166 -7.24 12.48 -19.77
C SER A 166 -7.74 13.08 -18.45
N ILE A 167 -6.91 13.09 -17.43
CA ILE A 167 -7.29 13.45 -16.07
C ILE A 167 -6.51 14.68 -15.62
N ASP A 168 -7.23 15.66 -15.10
CA ASP A 168 -6.71 16.92 -14.59
C ASP A 168 -7.22 17.11 -13.15
N ALA A 169 -6.34 17.06 -12.15
CA ALA A 169 -6.70 17.37 -10.77
C ALA A 169 -6.10 18.72 -10.34
N ARG A 170 -6.91 19.56 -9.69
CA ARG A 170 -6.48 20.87 -9.19
C ARG A 170 -7.14 21.26 -7.88
N TRP A 171 -6.44 22.11 -7.14
CA TRP A 171 -6.95 22.75 -5.93
C TRP A 171 -7.41 24.18 -6.20
N ILE A 172 -8.51 24.58 -5.58
CA ILE A 172 -8.88 25.99 -5.43
C ILE A 172 -8.84 26.31 -3.95
N LEU A 173 -7.87 27.12 -3.54
CA LEU A 173 -7.73 27.58 -2.18
C LEU A 173 -8.38 28.97 -2.04
N PRO A 174 -9.16 29.24 -0.98
CA PRO A 174 -9.84 30.53 -0.83
C PRO A 174 -8.84 31.68 -0.71
N GLU A 175 -9.14 32.81 -1.38
CA GLU A 175 -8.41 34.06 -1.22
C GLU A 175 -8.48 34.51 0.26
N GLY A 176 -7.32 34.66 0.90
CA GLY A 176 -7.21 35.13 2.30
C GLY A 176 -6.94 34.06 3.36
N GLY A 177 -6.87 32.77 3.03
CA GLY A 177 -6.46 31.71 3.97
C GLY A 177 -4.94 31.60 4.20
N ALA A 178 -4.20 32.70 4.03
CA ALA A 178 -2.76 32.61 3.77
C ALA A 178 -1.93 33.90 3.98
N ASP A 179 -2.16 34.68 5.05
CA ASP A 179 -1.15 35.52 5.73
C ASP A 179 -1.79 36.17 6.97
N ASN A 180 -1.39 35.76 8.19
CA ASN A 180 -1.79 36.47 9.42
C ASN A 180 -0.92 37.72 9.67
N GLY A 181 -0.11 38.16 8.70
CA GLY A 181 0.73 39.35 8.78
C GLY A 181 2.10 39.10 9.42
N ASP A 182 2.46 37.85 9.68
CA ASP A 182 3.76 37.43 10.22
C ASP A 182 4.61 36.61 9.23
N GLY A 183 4.10 36.36 8.02
CA GLY A 183 4.79 35.55 7.00
C GLY A 183 4.78 34.04 7.28
N LYS A 184 3.94 33.55 8.19
CA LYS A 184 3.68 32.11 8.42
C LYS A 184 2.20 31.78 8.20
N GLY A 185 1.93 30.61 7.61
CA GLY A 185 0.58 30.08 7.43
C GLY A 185 -0.05 30.43 6.09
N LYS A 186 0.31 29.69 5.03
CA LYS A 186 -0.50 29.55 3.82
C LYS A 186 -1.02 28.13 3.77
N VAL A 187 -2.34 27.93 3.60
CA VAL A 187 -2.89 26.61 3.30
C VAL A 187 -2.14 26.04 2.09
N LYS A 188 -1.55 24.85 2.25
CA LYS A 188 -0.90 24.11 1.17
C LYS A 188 -1.73 22.90 0.84
N ALA A 189 -1.69 22.48 -0.43
CA ALA A 189 -2.41 21.32 -0.90
C ALA A 189 -1.55 20.53 -1.89
N VAL A 190 -1.63 19.21 -1.77
CA VAL A 190 -0.84 18.25 -2.55
C VAL A 190 -1.67 17.02 -2.86
N SER A 191 -1.22 16.25 -3.83
CA SER A 191 -1.74 14.92 -4.12
C SER A 191 -0.63 13.99 -4.58
N SER A 192 -0.91 12.70 -4.70
CA SER A 192 0.00 11.75 -5.36
C SER A 192 0.30 12.13 -6.81
N LEU A 193 -0.59 12.90 -7.45
CA LEU A 193 -0.41 13.35 -8.83
C LEU A 193 0.55 14.55 -8.92
N GLY A 194 0.83 15.23 -7.82
CA GLY A 194 1.71 16.39 -7.78
C GLY A 194 1.22 17.46 -6.81
N GLU A 195 1.93 18.58 -6.80
CA GLU A 195 1.74 19.66 -5.85
C GLU A 195 1.10 20.92 -6.45
N GLY A 196 0.49 21.71 -5.57
CA GLY A 196 0.13 23.09 -5.87
C GLY A 196 -1.21 23.26 -6.58
N LEU A 197 -1.37 24.44 -7.17
CA LEU A 197 -2.59 24.87 -7.87
C LEU A 197 -2.56 24.55 -9.37
N GLU A 198 -1.40 24.12 -9.88
CA GLU A 198 -1.24 23.79 -11.28
C GLU A 198 -1.89 22.45 -11.60
N THR A 199 -2.48 22.38 -12.79
CA THR A 199 -3.12 21.16 -13.27
C THR A 199 -2.06 20.11 -13.57
N VAL A 200 -2.13 18.97 -12.90
CA VAL A 200 -1.36 17.79 -13.31
C VAL A 200 -2.20 16.98 -14.28
N GLY A 201 -1.82 17.03 -15.56
CA GLY A 201 -2.41 16.21 -16.60
C GLY A 201 -1.81 14.81 -16.61
N VAL A 202 -2.62 13.80 -16.33
CA VAL A 202 -2.23 12.38 -16.36
C VAL A 202 -3.19 11.58 -17.23
N VAL A 203 -2.69 10.52 -17.87
CA VAL A 203 -3.52 9.61 -18.66
C VAL A 203 -3.60 8.25 -17.97
N GLY A 204 -4.81 7.73 -17.82
CA GLY A 204 -5.05 6.39 -17.32
C GLY A 204 -6.47 6.18 -16.83
N TRP A 205 -6.72 5.01 -16.23
CA TRP A 205 -8.05 4.68 -15.70
C TRP A 205 -8.34 5.50 -14.44
N PRO A 206 -9.47 6.23 -14.35
CA PRO A 206 -9.83 6.98 -13.14
C PRO A 206 -9.83 6.12 -11.87
N ARG A 207 -10.28 4.86 -11.99
CA ARG A 207 -10.32 3.87 -10.90
C ARG A 207 -8.94 3.36 -10.45
N THR A 208 -7.88 3.71 -11.17
CA THR A 208 -6.49 3.40 -10.77
C THR A 208 -5.78 4.69 -10.39
N VAL A 209 -5.71 5.65 -11.32
CA VAL A 209 -4.90 6.86 -11.17
C VAL A 209 -5.47 7.77 -10.08
N VAL A 210 -6.76 8.07 -10.12
CA VAL A 210 -7.39 9.00 -9.17
C VAL A 210 -7.84 8.27 -7.91
N ALA A 211 -8.50 7.12 -8.06
CA ALA A 211 -9.02 6.39 -6.91
C ALA A 211 -7.89 5.95 -5.96
N LYS A 212 -6.68 5.62 -6.45
CA LYS A 212 -5.56 5.26 -5.58
C LYS A 212 -4.63 6.43 -5.22
N SER A 213 -4.90 7.64 -5.69
CA SER A 213 -4.13 8.82 -5.28
C SER A 213 -4.56 9.31 -3.90
N TYR A 214 -3.60 9.74 -3.10
CA TYR A 214 -3.83 10.47 -1.86
C TYR A 214 -3.93 11.97 -2.12
N PHE A 215 -4.74 12.64 -1.32
CA PHE A 215 -4.96 14.08 -1.36
C PHE A 215 -4.80 14.61 0.07
N ALA A 216 -4.00 15.66 0.23
CA ALA A 216 -3.73 16.29 1.52
C ALA A 216 -3.79 17.81 1.41
N VAL A 217 -4.38 18.47 2.41
CA VAL A 217 -4.46 19.94 2.48
C VAL A 217 -4.52 20.42 3.92
N GLY A 218 -3.82 21.52 4.23
CA GLY A 218 -3.82 22.15 5.55
C GLY A 218 -2.80 23.28 5.66
N GLU A 219 -2.93 24.11 6.71
CA GLU A 219 -2.00 25.22 6.99
C GLU A 219 -0.63 24.70 7.48
N GLU A 220 -0.64 23.68 8.32
CA GLU A 220 0.56 23.04 8.86
C GLU A 220 1.05 21.87 7.99
N LEU A 221 0.68 21.83 6.70
CA LEU A 221 1.19 20.81 5.80
C LEU A 221 2.68 21.07 5.52
N ARG A 222 3.50 20.07 5.82
CA ARG A 222 4.96 20.07 5.69
C ARG A 222 5.39 19.11 4.61
N ARG A 223 6.61 19.30 4.11
CA ARG A 223 7.22 18.47 3.09
C ARG A 223 8.71 18.25 3.38
N TRP A 224 9.19 17.09 2.99
CA TRP A 224 10.61 16.86 2.75
C TRP A 224 10.85 16.47 1.28
N PRO A 225 11.83 17.08 0.60
CA PRO A 225 12.56 18.28 1.02
C PRO A 225 11.63 19.47 1.24
N ASP A 226 12.05 20.52 1.95
CA ASP A 226 11.18 21.68 2.17
C ASP A 226 10.82 22.38 0.84
N TRP A 227 9.69 23.09 0.77
CA TRP A 227 9.32 23.91 -0.41
C TRP A 227 10.32 25.03 -0.68
N ASP A 228 10.93 25.57 0.38
CA ASP A 228 11.90 26.66 0.26
C ASP A 228 13.32 26.14 -0.06
N ASP A 229 13.55 24.83 -0.03
CA ASP A 229 14.83 24.21 -0.36
C ASP A 229 14.88 23.80 -1.84
N SER A 230 15.22 24.77 -2.69
CA SER A 230 15.40 24.55 -4.13
C SER A 230 16.66 23.74 -4.49
N SER A 231 17.50 23.38 -3.51
CA SER A 231 18.74 22.60 -3.75
C SER A 231 18.53 21.09 -3.63
N ALA A 232 17.48 20.67 -2.93
CA ALA A 232 17.18 19.28 -2.63
C ALA A 232 16.26 18.59 -3.66
N SER A 233 15.55 19.34 -4.52
CA SER A 233 14.85 18.76 -5.68
C SER A 233 15.80 18.29 -6.79
N SER A 234 17.10 18.60 -6.67
CA SER A 234 18.14 18.30 -7.65
C SER A 234 19.31 17.49 -7.09
N SER A 235 19.23 16.96 -5.85
CA SER A 235 20.30 16.11 -5.35
C SER A 235 20.26 14.76 -6.07
N SER A 236 21.03 14.66 -7.15
CA SER A 236 21.41 13.37 -7.70
C SER A 236 22.05 12.56 -6.57
N ALA A 237 21.48 11.40 -6.28
CA ALA A 237 22.24 10.36 -5.61
C ALA A 237 23.31 9.91 -6.62
N THR A 238 24.42 10.64 -6.69
CA THR A 238 25.57 10.26 -7.52
C THR A 238 26.05 8.89 -7.08
N ARG A 239 25.98 7.92 -8.00
CA ARG A 239 26.71 6.65 -7.94
C ARG A 239 28.20 6.95 -7.70
N ASP A 240 28.68 6.77 -6.48
CA ASP A 240 30.12 6.73 -6.23
C ASP A 240 30.60 5.29 -6.51
N GLY A 241 30.87 5.02 -7.80
CA GLY A 241 31.18 3.67 -8.27
C GLY A 241 31.54 3.58 -9.75
N GLY A 242 32.69 4.14 -10.15
CA GLY A 242 33.38 3.79 -11.40
C GLY A 242 33.30 4.87 -12.48
N GLY A 243 34.44 5.53 -12.74
CA GLY A 243 34.56 6.63 -13.68
C GLY A 243 34.16 6.31 -15.12
N GLY A 244 33.37 7.21 -15.70
CA GLY A 244 33.08 7.33 -17.12
C GLY A 244 32.62 8.77 -17.39
N ASP A 245 33.36 9.46 -18.24
CA ASP A 245 33.17 10.88 -18.58
C ASP A 245 32.08 11.06 -19.66
N ASN A 246 31.29 12.13 -19.50
CA ASN A 246 30.29 12.73 -20.38
C ASN A 246 28.90 12.08 -20.55
N GLY A 247 27.90 12.82 -20.04
CA GLY A 247 26.64 13.07 -20.76
C GLY A 247 25.43 12.27 -20.28
N ASP A 248 24.79 12.78 -19.22
CA ASP A 248 23.35 12.82 -18.94
C ASP A 248 23.20 12.96 -17.42
N VAL A 249 22.86 14.16 -16.95
CA VAL A 249 22.48 14.34 -15.55
C VAL A 249 21.12 13.65 -15.42
N GLU A 250 21.11 12.41 -14.94
CA GLU A 250 19.86 11.76 -14.49
C GLU A 250 19.23 12.73 -13.47
N GLU A 251 18.13 13.39 -13.85
CA GLU A 251 17.33 14.18 -12.93
C GLU A 251 16.99 13.30 -11.73
N ALA A 252 17.25 13.82 -10.52
CA ALA A 252 16.91 13.12 -9.29
C ALA A 252 15.44 12.70 -9.35
N ALA A 253 15.14 11.46 -8.98
CA ALA A 253 13.76 10.99 -8.94
C ALA A 253 12.94 11.96 -8.07
N ASP A 254 11.87 12.49 -8.66
CA ASP A 254 10.99 13.43 -7.99
C ASP A 254 10.32 12.70 -6.80
N PHE A 255 10.84 12.90 -5.59
CA PHE A 255 10.42 12.19 -4.37
C PHE A 255 10.12 13.18 -3.24
N HIS A 256 8.91 13.07 -2.66
CA HIS A 256 8.48 13.94 -1.57
C HIS A 256 7.78 13.17 -0.47
N VAL A 257 7.99 13.61 0.78
CA VAL A 257 7.30 13.11 1.98
C VAL A 257 6.47 14.24 2.57
N TYR A 258 5.21 13.99 2.89
CA TYR A 258 4.27 14.98 3.44
C TYR A 258 3.70 14.54 4.78
N TRP A 259 3.49 15.50 5.66
CA TRP A 259 2.82 15.31 6.94
C TRP A 259 2.19 16.62 7.40
N LEU A 260 1.17 16.54 8.27
CA LEU A 260 0.63 17.71 8.95
C LEU A 260 1.30 17.85 10.30
N ASN A 261 1.70 19.08 10.64
CA ASN A 261 2.31 19.52 11.90
C ASN A 261 3.50 18.66 12.41
N THR A 262 3.28 17.50 13.03
CA THR A 262 4.35 16.67 13.62
C THR A 262 4.54 15.29 12.98
N LEU A 263 5.72 14.71 13.20
CA LEU A 263 6.04 13.31 12.93
C LEU A 263 6.58 12.64 14.19
N PRO A 264 6.44 11.30 14.31
CA PRO A 264 6.96 10.57 15.45
C PRO A 264 8.49 10.39 15.42
N TYR A 265 9.13 10.63 14.26
CA TYR A 265 10.57 10.48 14.02
C TYR A 265 11.18 11.80 13.54
N ASP A 266 12.52 11.86 13.44
CA ASP A 266 13.19 12.99 12.78
C ASP A 266 12.79 13.04 11.30
N PRO A 267 12.11 14.11 10.84
CA PRO A 267 11.55 14.16 9.49
C PRO A 267 12.60 14.04 8.39
N SER A 268 13.79 14.63 8.58
CA SER A 268 14.84 14.60 7.57
C SER A 268 15.46 13.22 7.45
N HIS A 269 15.76 12.56 8.58
CA HIS A 269 16.35 11.24 8.61
C HIS A 269 15.39 10.19 8.03
N ILE A 270 14.15 10.13 8.52
CA ILE A 270 13.18 9.11 8.06
C ILE A 270 12.83 9.29 6.57
N SER A 271 12.79 10.54 6.09
CA SER A 271 12.51 10.82 4.68
C SER A 271 13.70 10.48 3.77
N THR A 272 14.94 10.69 4.24
CA THR A 272 16.16 10.26 3.52
C THR A 272 16.20 8.74 3.39
N ILE A 273 15.84 8.03 4.47
CA ILE A 273 15.70 6.57 4.43
C ILE A 273 14.63 6.18 3.40
N ALA A 274 13.43 6.77 3.47
CA ALA A 274 12.34 6.45 2.56
C ALA A 274 12.74 6.66 1.08
N GLN A 275 13.44 7.75 0.76
CA GLN A 275 13.95 8.02 -0.58
C GLN A 275 14.98 6.94 -1.00
N SER A 276 15.93 6.62 -0.13
CA SER A 276 16.98 5.63 -0.42
C SER A 276 16.38 4.25 -0.70
N MET A 277 15.38 3.84 0.10
CA MET A 277 14.65 2.57 -0.09
C MET A 277 13.87 2.57 -1.41
N HIS A 278 13.16 3.66 -1.72
CA HIS A 278 12.41 3.77 -2.96
C HIS A 278 13.32 3.65 -4.20
N LEU A 279 14.45 4.36 -4.20
CA LEU A 279 15.42 4.30 -5.30
C LEU A 279 15.99 2.87 -5.48
N ALA A 280 16.33 2.20 -4.38
CA ALA A 280 16.80 0.82 -4.39
C ALA A 280 15.76 -0.16 -4.97
N ILE A 281 14.50 -0.03 -4.55
CA ILE A 281 13.40 -0.88 -5.01
C ILE A 281 13.10 -0.61 -6.50
N ALA A 282 13.07 0.65 -6.90
CA ALA A 282 12.84 1.03 -8.29
C ALA A 282 13.93 0.50 -9.22
N ASP A 283 15.21 0.64 -8.85
CA ASP A 283 16.34 0.11 -9.63
C ASP A 283 16.24 -1.41 -9.81
N PHE A 284 15.78 -2.14 -8.78
CA PHE A 284 15.56 -3.57 -8.87
C PHE A 284 14.47 -3.94 -9.90
N PHE A 285 13.29 -3.32 -9.83
CA PHE A 285 12.15 -3.72 -10.68
C PHE A 285 12.24 -3.16 -12.10
N ILE A 286 12.58 -1.87 -12.24
CA ILE A 286 12.58 -1.11 -13.49
C ILE A 286 13.96 -0.48 -13.79
N PRO A 287 15.05 -1.28 -13.84
CA PRO A 287 16.39 -0.77 -14.11
C PRO A 287 16.45 -0.11 -15.48
N ASN A 288 17.23 0.96 -15.56
CA ASN A 288 17.43 1.76 -16.78
C ASN A 288 16.13 2.36 -17.33
N THR A 289 15.13 2.61 -16.48
CA THR A 289 13.90 3.33 -16.81
C THR A 289 13.82 4.58 -15.95
N THR A 290 13.20 5.65 -16.46
CA THR A 290 12.87 6.82 -15.65
C THR A 290 11.96 6.41 -14.49
N ILE A 291 12.39 6.71 -13.26
CA ILE A 291 11.60 6.46 -12.06
C ILE A 291 10.47 7.50 -12.03
N PRO A 292 9.19 7.07 -11.92
CA PRO A 292 8.07 8.03 -11.84
C PRO A 292 8.17 8.85 -10.55
N PRO A 293 7.60 10.07 -10.53
CA PRO A 293 7.46 10.82 -9.29
C PRO A 293 6.78 9.99 -8.21
N PHE A 294 7.31 10.00 -6.98
CA PHE A 294 6.80 9.18 -5.89
C PHE A 294 6.57 9.98 -4.62
N ARG A 295 5.47 9.71 -3.92
CA ARG A 295 4.99 10.51 -2.79
C ARG A 295 4.69 9.67 -1.55
N VAL A 296 5.18 10.09 -0.40
CA VAL A 296 4.87 9.46 0.89
C VAL A 296 4.01 10.40 1.71
N PHE A 297 2.91 9.91 2.25
CA PHE A 297 2.05 10.66 3.15
C PHE A 297 2.14 10.07 4.54
N TRP A 298 2.15 10.91 5.57
CA TRP A 298 1.95 10.52 6.94
C TRP A 298 0.67 11.14 7.47
N ARG A 299 -0.07 10.39 8.27
CA ARG A 299 -1.31 10.84 8.92
C ARG A 299 -1.34 10.40 10.38
N HIS A 300 -1.68 11.32 11.28
CA HIS A 300 -1.91 10.96 12.67
C HIS A 300 -3.23 10.20 12.82
N ALA A 301 -3.23 9.13 13.62
CA ALA A 301 -4.37 8.28 13.92
C ALA A 301 -4.61 8.22 15.44
N PRO A 302 -5.86 8.02 15.90
CA PRO A 302 -6.14 7.93 17.33
C PRO A 302 -5.41 6.79 18.07
N ALA A 303 -5.08 5.70 17.35
CA ALA A 303 -4.38 4.54 17.86
C ALA A 303 -3.77 3.71 16.71
N GLY A 304 -2.66 3.03 17.02
CA GLY A 304 -1.97 2.12 16.10
C GLY A 304 -1.10 2.82 15.07
N TYR A 305 -0.56 2.03 14.15
CA TYR A 305 0.26 2.45 13.02
C TYR A 305 0.11 1.43 11.88
N GLY A 306 0.57 1.78 10.68
CA GLY A 306 0.57 0.91 9.51
C GLY A 306 0.46 1.68 8.21
N GLY A 307 0.51 1.00 7.07
CA GLY A 307 0.50 1.64 5.77
C GLY A 307 -0.61 1.18 4.82
N ALA A 308 -0.74 1.92 3.72
CA ALA A 308 -1.45 1.47 2.54
C ALA A 308 -0.88 2.12 1.27
N GLY A 309 -0.47 1.26 0.32
CA GLY A 309 -0.10 1.64 -1.04
C GLY A 309 -1.19 2.41 -1.80
N GLY A 310 -0.76 3.35 -2.62
CA GLY A 310 -1.56 4.22 -3.49
C GLY A 310 -1.11 4.14 -4.95
N TYR A 311 -1.34 5.21 -5.71
CA TYR A 311 -0.80 5.40 -7.06
C TYR A 311 0.47 6.25 -6.97
N ASN A 312 1.63 5.67 -7.33
CA ASN A 312 2.94 6.29 -7.14
C ASN A 312 3.12 6.91 -5.75
N SER A 313 2.57 6.24 -4.74
CA SER A 313 2.53 6.77 -3.39
C SER A 313 2.15 5.72 -2.35
N PHE A 314 2.33 6.05 -1.08
CA PHE A 314 1.65 5.36 0.01
C PHE A 314 1.38 6.32 1.16
N LEU A 315 0.49 5.91 2.05
CA LEU A 315 0.22 6.59 3.33
C LEU A 315 0.69 5.71 4.48
N LEU A 316 1.34 6.31 5.47
CA LEU A 316 1.61 5.72 6.78
C LEU A 316 0.78 6.42 7.85
N GLU A 317 0.14 5.63 8.70
CA GLU A 317 -0.49 6.11 9.93
C GLU A 317 0.43 5.88 11.12
N TRP A 318 0.36 6.80 12.07
CA TRP A 318 1.04 6.72 13.36
C TRP A 318 0.14 7.31 14.45
N SER A 319 0.41 6.95 15.70
CA SER A 319 -0.27 7.51 16.89
C SER A 319 0.74 7.86 17.98
N ASP A 320 0.31 8.66 18.96
CA ASP A 320 1.13 8.94 20.15
C ASP A 320 1.69 7.65 20.77
N GLY A 321 3.02 7.64 21.00
CA GLY A 321 3.74 6.47 21.51
C GLY A 321 4.35 5.56 20.43
N THR A 322 4.02 5.76 19.14
CA THR A 322 4.56 4.92 18.04
C THR A 322 6.08 4.81 18.07
N ALA A 323 6.81 5.91 18.26
CA ALA A 323 8.28 5.89 18.29
C ALA A 323 8.89 5.14 19.50
N ALA A 324 8.10 4.88 20.56
CA ALA A 324 8.53 4.06 21.68
C ALA A 324 8.37 2.55 21.39
N GLU A 325 7.47 2.18 20.47
CA GLU A 325 7.18 0.79 20.10
C GLU A 325 7.84 0.35 18.81
N GLN A 326 7.84 1.23 17.83
CA GLN A 326 8.39 0.99 16.51
C GLN A 326 9.70 1.76 16.39
N SER A 327 10.81 1.03 16.29
CA SER A 327 12.11 1.65 16.00
C SER A 327 12.13 2.23 14.59
N GLU A 328 13.03 3.20 14.33
CA GLU A 328 13.22 3.74 12.98
C GLU A 328 13.53 2.64 11.96
N GLU A 329 14.24 1.58 12.36
CA GLU A 329 14.51 0.44 11.47
C GLU A 329 13.23 -0.34 11.13
N GLN A 330 12.34 -0.55 12.10
CA GLN A 330 11.03 -1.18 11.84
C GLN A 330 10.14 -0.28 10.98
N ALA A 331 10.21 1.03 11.16
CA ALA A 331 9.57 1.99 10.27
C ALA A 331 10.18 1.95 8.85
N SER A 332 11.50 1.78 8.74
CA SER A 332 12.22 1.62 7.47
C SER A 332 11.78 0.37 6.71
N PHE A 333 11.60 -0.75 7.42
CA PHE A 333 11.05 -1.97 6.83
C PHE A 333 9.62 -1.74 6.33
N LEU A 334 8.76 -1.09 7.12
CA LEU A 334 7.39 -0.76 6.72
C LEU A 334 7.37 0.16 5.49
N LEU A 335 8.23 1.18 5.44
CA LEU A 335 8.39 2.06 4.27
C LEU A 335 8.73 1.26 3.00
N SER A 336 9.70 0.34 3.08
CA SER A 336 10.08 -0.54 1.98
C SER A 336 8.94 -1.46 1.56
N HIS A 337 8.22 -2.04 2.53
CA HIS A 337 7.07 -2.89 2.30
C HIS A 337 5.99 -2.17 1.49
N GLU A 338 5.56 -1.00 1.94
CA GLU A 338 4.52 -0.22 1.25
C GLU A 338 4.97 0.23 -0.14
N ASN A 339 6.25 0.53 -0.33
CA ASN A 339 6.80 0.91 -1.64
C ASN A 339 6.68 -0.22 -2.67
N ILE A 340 6.81 -1.48 -2.26
CA ILE A 340 6.79 -2.64 -3.18
C ILE A 340 5.39 -2.92 -3.72
N HIS A 341 4.33 -2.45 -3.07
CA HIS A 341 2.98 -2.63 -3.58
C HIS A 341 2.76 -2.00 -4.98
N GLU A 342 3.63 -1.07 -5.42
CA GLU A 342 3.67 -0.58 -6.81
C GLU A 342 4.11 -1.63 -7.83
N TYR A 343 4.83 -2.67 -7.39
CA TYR A 343 5.40 -3.71 -8.26
C TYR A 343 4.75 -5.07 -8.02
N ALA A 344 4.25 -5.33 -6.82
CA ALA A 344 3.56 -6.56 -6.43
C ALA A 344 2.08 -6.57 -6.89
N LEU A 345 1.87 -6.49 -8.20
CA LEU A 345 0.55 -6.27 -8.81
C LEU A 345 -0.04 -7.54 -9.42
N MET A 346 -1.35 -7.72 -9.23
CA MET A 346 -2.17 -8.74 -9.89
C MET A 346 -3.48 -8.12 -10.38
N TYR A 347 -3.98 -8.58 -11.53
CA TYR A 347 -5.18 -8.06 -12.19
C TYR A 347 -6.03 -9.17 -12.82
N PRO A 348 -7.36 -9.17 -12.63
CA PRO A 348 -8.09 -8.37 -11.64
C PRO A 348 -7.69 -8.76 -10.21
N SER A 349 -7.70 -7.78 -9.29
CA SER A 349 -7.33 -8.00 -7.89
C SER A 349 -8.31 -8.95 -7.21
N ARG A 350 -7.81 -10.00 -6.55
CA ARG A 350 -8.58 -10.95 -5.76
C ARG A 350 -7.98 -11.07 -4.37
N GLN A 351 -8.82 -11.21 -3.34
CA GLN A 351 -8.36 -11.51 -1.99
C GLN A 351 -7.58 -12.84 -1.94
N TYR A 352 -7.95 -13.79 -2.79
CA TYR A 352 -7.24 -15.06 -2.96
C TYR A 352 -5.76 -14.90 -3.33
N ASP A 353 -5.40 -13.81 -4.01
CA ASP A 353 -4.02 -13.56 -4.46
C ASP A 353 -3.18 -12.77 -3.43
N LEU A 354 -3.71 -12.51 -2.22
CA LEU A 354 -3.00 -11.75 -1.18
C LEU A 354 -1.66 -12.39 -0.77
N TRP A 355 -1.54 -13.73 -0.82
CA TRP A 355 -0.27 -14.41 -0.54
C TRP A 355 0.86 -13.89 -1.44
N TYR A 356 0.55 -13.55 -2.70
CA TYR A 356 1.55 -13.04 -3.64
C TYR A 356 1.84 -11.56 -3.35
N ARG A 357 0.80 -10.73 -3.23
CA ARG A 357 0.96 -9.28 -3.04
C ARG A 357 1.72 -8.96 -1.76
N GLU A 358 1.31 -9.54 -0.64
CA GLU A 358 1.96 -9.37 0.66
C GLU A 358 3.29 -10.12 0.72
N GLY A 359 3.38 -11.32 0.13
CA GLY A 359 4.62 -12.10 0.11
C GLY A 359 5.74 -11.40 -0.67
N VAL A 360 5.45 -10.84 -1.85
CA VAL A 360 6.42 -10.09 -2.65
C VAL A 360 6.84 -8.82 -1.92
N ALA A 361 5.90 -8.12 -1.28
CA ALA A 361 6.19 -6.97 -0.44
C ALA A 361 7.13 -7.34 0.72
N GLN A 362 6.85 -8.41 1.47
CA GLN A 362 7.75 -8.87 2.54
C GLN A 362 9.13 -9.30 2.03
N MET A 363 9.18 -10.06 0.93
CA MET A 363 10.44 -10.59 0.39
C MET A 363 11.36 -9.48 -0.09
N TYR A 364 10.84 -8.57 -0.92
CA TYR A 364 11.66 -7.53 -1.52
C TYR A 364 11.87 -6.31 -0.63
N ALA A 365 11.12 -6.15 0.46
CA ALA A 365 11.38 -5.11 1.46
C ALA A 365 12.70 -5.38 2.19
N VAL A 366 13.15 -6.64 2.14
CA VAL A 366 14.43 -7.09 2.68
C VAL A 366 15.49 -7.14 1.58
N ILE A 367 15.19 -7.83 0.47
CA ILE A 367 16.20 -8.13 -0.55
C ILE A 367 16.59 -6.92 -1.38
N ALA A 368 15.64 -6.11 -1.86
CA ALA A 368 15.95 -5.04 -2.81
C ALA A 368 16.84 -3.95 -2.18
N PRO A 369 16.56 -3.44 -0.96
CA PRO A 369 17.47 -2.51 -0.29
C PRO A 369 18.89 -3.08 -0.08
N TYR A 370 19.01 -4.36 0.26
CA TYR A 370 20.32 -5.00 0.46
C TYR A 370 21.11 -5.09 -0.85
N LEU A 371 20.46 -5.54 -1.93
CA LEU A 371 21.12 -5.66 -3.23
C LEU A 371 21.58 -4.30 -3.80
N ALA A 372 20.86 -3.22 -3.46
CA ALA A 372 21.25 -1.86 -3.79
C ALA A 372 22.31 -1.25 -2.85
N GLY A 373 22.68 -1.94 -1.77
CA GLY A 373 23.64 -1.45 -0.78
C GLY A 373 23.09 -0.41 0.20
N ALA A 374 21.77 -0.24 0.28
CA ALA A 374 21.12 0.69 1.22
C ALA A 374 21.09 0.17 2.68
N VAL A 375 21.24 -1.16 2.86
CA VAL A 375 21.30 -1.82 4.17
C VAL A 375 22.40 -2.89 4.17
N ASP A 376 22.87 -3.27 5.36
CA ASP A 376 23.93 -4.27 5.52
C ASP A 376 23.42 -5.72 5.56
N LYS A 377 24.35 -6.69 5.58
CA LYS A 377 24.04 -8.12 5.64
C LYS A 377 23.36 -8.52 6.97
N ALA A 378 23.61 -7.79 8.05
CA ALA A 378 22.99 -8.07 9.35
C ALA A 378 21.49 -7.71 9.33
N TYR A 379 21.12 -6.60 8.70
CA TYR A 379 19.74 -6.25 8.40
C TYR A 379 19.08 -7.34 7.54
N LEU A 380 19.73 -7.76 6.45
CA LEU A 380 19.22 -8.82 5.57
C LEU A 380 18.88 -10.10 6.37
N ILE A 381 19.86 -10.64 7.11
CA ILE A 381 19.68 -11.89 7.87
C ILE A 381 18.57 -11.76 8.90
N ARG A 382 18.56 -10.66 9.67
CA ARG A 382 17.56 -10.41 10.70
C ARG A 382 16.15 -10.35 10.13
N TRP A 383 15.94 -9.60 9.05
CA TRP A 383 14.60 -9.45 8.48
C TRP A 383 14.13 -10.68 7.69
N LEU A 384 15.03 -11.42 7.04
CA LEU A 384 14.70 -12.73 6.49
C LEU A 384 14.21 -13.67 7.61
N ASN A 385 14.93 -13.71 8.73
CA ASN A 385 14.60 -14.58 9.87
C ASN A 385 13.36 -14.13 10.64
N ASN A 386 13.13 -12.82 10.81
CA ASN A 386 11.90 -12.29 11.41
C ASN A 386 10.65 -12.71 10.60
N ASN A 387 10.71 -12.60 9.27
CA ASN A 387 9.62 -13.05 8.41
C ASN A 387 9.43 -14.57 8.45
N MET A 388 10.52 -15.35 8.44
CA MET A 388 10.43 -16.81 8.49
C MET A 388 9.92 -17.30 9.84
N GLN A 389 10.37 -16.73 10.95
CA GLN A 389 9.87 -17.10 12.28
C GLN A 389 8.40 -16.71 12.44
N ALA A 390 7.94 -15.60 11.83
CA ALA A 390 6.54 -15.21 11.89
C ALA A 390 5.63 -16.23 11.18
N TYR A 391 6.11 -16.85 10.10
CA TYR A 391 5.42 -17.98 9.45
C TYR A 391 5.31 -19.20 10.38
N TYR A 392 6.44 -19.67 10.92
CA TYR A 392 6.47 -20.89 11.75
C TYR A 392 5.76 -20.73 13.09
N THR A 393 5.99 -19.60 13.77
CA THR A 393 5.54 -19.37 15.15
C THR A 393 4.20 -18.63 15.23
N GLY A 394 3.71 -18.04 14.14
CA GLY A 394 2.47 -17.25 14.11
C GLY A 394 1.17 -18.05 14.20
N GLY A 395 1.25 -19.38 14.22
CA GLY A 395 0.10 -20.28 14.38
C GLY A 395 -0.72 -20.52 13.10
N MET A 396 -0.21 -20.08 11.93
CA MET A 396 -0.89 -20.23 10.63
C MET A 396 -0.19 -21.20 9.67
N ALA A 397 1.00 -21.70 10.04
CA ALA A 397 1.62 -22.81 9.31
C ALA A 397 0.72 -24.06 9.43
N GLY A 398 0.38 -24.69 8.30
CA GLY A 398 -0.50 -25.85 8.29
C GLY A 398 -1.94 -25.56 7.87
N VAL A 399 -2.37 -24.30 7.89
CA VAL A 399 -3.76 -23.91 7.59
C VAL A 399 -3.97 -23.83 6.07
N PRO A 400 -5.02 -24.45 5.50
CA PRO A 400 -5.35 -24.30 4.09
C PRO A 400 -5.63 -22.84 3.72
N TRP A 401 -5.11 -22.39 2.57
CA TRP A 401 -5.20 -20.98 2.17
C TRP A 401 -6.64 -20.48 2.03
N GLN A 402 -7.55 -21.33 1.55
CA GLN A 402 -8.96 -20.96 1.42
C GLN A 402 -9.59 -20.63 2.80
N GLU A 403 -9.18 -21.34 3.86
CA GLU A 403 -9.67 -21.07 5.21
C GLU A 403 -9.20 -19.71 5.73
N VAL A 404 -7.97 -19.31 5.40
CA VAL A 404 -7.43 -17.97 5.69
C VAL A 404 -8.24 -16.90 4.97
N VAL A 405 -8.54 -17.10 3.68
CA VAL A 405 -9.32 -16.14 2.87
C VAL A 405 -10.73 -15.98 3.42
N ASP A 406 -11.42 -17.07 3.70
CA ASP A 406 -12.80 -17.08 4.20
C ASP A 406 -12.93 -16.42 5.58
N ASN A 407 -11.86 -16.44 6.38
CA ASN A 407 -11.82 -15.93 7.75
C ASN A 407 -10.89 -14.73 7.93
N TYR A 408 -10.52 -14.03 6.85
CA TYR A 408 -9.44 -13.05 6.86
C TYR A 408 -9.59 -11.98 7.96
N TRP A 409 -10.80 -11.45 8.15
CA TRP A 409 -11.09 -10.38 9.10
C TRP A 409 -11.43 -10.85 10.53
N THR A 410 -11.28 -12.12 10.86
CA THR A 410 -11.75 -12.67 12.15
C THR A 410 -10.70 -12.71 13.25
N SER A 411 -9.40 -12.62 12.92
CA SER A 411 -8.31 -12.66 13.90
C SER A 411 -7.04 -11.97 13.40
N VAL A 412 -6.16 -11.56 14.32
CA VAL A 412 -4.85 -10.98 13.97
C VAL A 412 -4.01 -11.99 13.19
N GLN A 413 -4.06 -13.27 13.56
CA GLN A 413 -3.32 -14.33 12.88
C GLN A 413 -3.79 -14.48 11.42
N ASN A 414 -5.09 -14.41 11.15
CA ASN A 414 -5.63 -14.49 9.78
C ASN A 414 -5.21 -13.29 8.93
N VAL A 415 -5.25 -12.08 9.50
CA VAL A 415 -4.80 -10.87 8.79
C VAL A 415 -3.31 -10.94 8.48
N LYS A 416 -2.49 -11.55 9.37
CA LYS A 416 -1.04 -11.72 9.20
C LYS A 416 -0.63 -12.89 8.29
N ALA A 417 -1.52 -13.87 8.09
CA ALA A 417 -1.20 -15.08 7.34
C ALA A 417 -0.68 -14.83 5.91
N PRO A 418 -1.21 -13.89 5.10
CA PRO A 418 -0.66 -13.61 3.76
C PRO A 418 0.82 -13.22 3.77
N TYR A 419 1.26 -12.48 4.78
CA TYR A 419 2.65 -12.02 4.93
C TYR A 419 3.59 -13.21 5.16
N GLY A 420 3.29 -14.02 6.19
CA GLY A 420 4.14 -15.16 6.57
C GLY A 420 4.10 -16.30 5.54
N ILE A 421 2.90 -16.73 5.13
CA ILE A 421 2.72 -17.81 4.16
C ILE A 421 3.30 -17.40 2.80
N GLY A 422 2.99 -16.18 2.36
CA GLY A 422 3.50 -15.61 1.11
C GLY A 422 5.03 -15.55 1.10
N PHE A 423 5.63 -15.00 2.15
CA PHE A 423 7.08 -14.94 2.28
C PHE A 423 7.74 -16.32 2.25
N ALA A 424 7.25 -17.27 3.07
CA ALA A 424 7.81 -18.62 3.15
C ALA A 424 7.70 -19.35 1.80
N TYR A 425 6.57 -19.24 1.12
CA TYR A 425 6.37 -19.84 -0.20
C TYR A 425 7.31 -19.22 -1.25
N LEU A 426 7.45 -17.90 -1.27
CA LEU A 426 8.35 -17.23 -2.21
C LEU A 426 9.82 -17.55 -1.92
N ALA A 427 10.21 -17.75 -0.66
CA ALA A 427 11.53 -18.27 -0.29
C ALA A 427 11.76 -19.68 -0.83
N GLN A 428 10.74 -20.55 -0.79
CA GLN A 428 10.80 -21.87 -1.41
C GLN A 428 10.95 -21.76 -2.94
N VAL A 429 10.18 -20.89 -3.59
CA VAL A 429 10.25 -20.66 -5.04
C VAL A 429 11.62 -20.12 -5.46
N GLN A 430 12.20 -19.19 -4.70
CA GLN A 430 13.59 -18.75 -4.88
C GLN A 430 14.55 -19.94 -4.92
N GLY A 431 14.43 -20.87 -3.98
CA GLY A 431 15.24 -22.09 -3.96
C GLY A 431 15.00 -23.01 -5.16
N LEU A 432 13.73 -23.23 -5.53
CA LEU A 432 13.38 -24.07 -6.69
C LEU A 432 13.96 -23.51 -7.99
N VAL A 433 13.82 -22.21 -8.23
CA VAL A 433 14.36 -21.55 -9.43
C VAL A 433 15.88 -21.55 -9.44
N SER A 434 16.51 -21.22 -8.31
CA SER A 434 17.97 -21.28 -8.16
C SER A 434 18.48 -22.68 -8.49
N TRP A 435 17.88 -23.72 -7.91
CA TRP A 435 18.27 -25.11 -8.17
C TRP A 435 18.09 -25.52 -9.65
N SER A 436 16.91 -25.27 -10.23
CA SER A 436 16.61 -25.64 -11.63
C SER A 436 17.48 -24.90 -12.66
N THR A 437 18.04 -23.75 -12.29
CA THR A 437 18.89 -22.95 -13.18
C THR A 437 20.38 -23.01 -12.83
N GLY A 438 20.78 -23.91 -11.92
CA GLY A 438 22.17 -24.02 -11.46
C GLY A 438 22.69 -22.73 -10.80
N GLY A 439 21.81 -21.95 -10.18
CA GLY A 439 22.08 -20.68 -9.51
C GLY A 439 22.05 -19.45 -10.41
N ALA A 440 21.73 -19.61 -11.71
CA ALA A 440 21.77 -18.50 -12.66
C ALA A 440 20.60 -17.51 -12.53
N LYS A 441 19.46 -17.94 -11.96
CA LYS A 441 18.24 -17.14 -11.77
C LYS A 441 17.66 -17.37 -10.38
N GLY A 442 16.82 -16.44 -9.92
CA GLY A 442 16.03 -16.58 -8.70
C GLY A 442 14.56 -16.24 -8.92
N LEU A 443 13.87 -15.97 -7.82
CA LEU A 443 12.50 -15.48 -7.79
C LEU A 443 12.32 -14.17 -8.57
N ASP A 444 13.38 -13.37 -8.69
CA ASP A 444 13.44 -12.11 -9.41
C ASP A 444 12.94 -12.24 -10.85
N LEU A 445 13.28 -13.35 -11.53
CA LEU A 445 12.80 -13.65 -12.87
C LEU A 445 11.27 -13.72 -12.93
N ILE A 446 10.65 -14.36 -11.93
CA ILE A 446 9.20 -14.57 -11.90
C ILE A 446 8.49 -13.24 -11.64
N VAL A 447 8.87 -12.53 -10.57
CA VAL A 447 8.15 -11.32 -10.15
C VAL A 447 8.28 -10.19 -11.17
N ARG A 448 9.45 -10.05 -11.81
CA ARG A 448 9.67 -9.01 -12.83
C ARG A 448 8.94 -9.31 -14.13
N GLU A 449 8.83 -10.59 -14.51
CA GLU A 449 8.04 -10.99 -15.67
C GLU A 449 6.54 -10.74 -15.45
N LEU A 450 6.01 -11.06 -14.26
CA LEU A 450 4.61 -10.78 -13.92
C LEU A 450 4.33 -9.27 -13.90
N TYR A 451 5.22 -8.47 -13.31
CA TYR A 451 5.10 -7.02 -13.36
C TYR A 451 5.13 -6.48 -14.81
N ARG A 452 6.03 -6.99 -15.66
CA ARG A 452 6.09 -6.62 -17.08
C ARG A 452 4.78 -6.94 -17.82
N ARG A 453 4.19 -8.12 -17.59
CA ARG A 453 2.89 -8.53 -18.16
C ARG A 453 1.76 -7.63 -17.67
N TYR A 454 1.72 -7.31 -16.38
CA TYR A 454 0.74 -6.38 -15.80
C TYR A 454 0.81 -5.02 -16.49
N LYS A 455 2.02 -4.46 -16.68
CA LYS A 455 2.21 -3.18 -17.38
C LYS A 455 1.81 -3.23 -18.86
N ALA A 456 1.82 -4.42 -19.48
CA ALA A 456 1.33 -4.62 -20.84
C ALA A 456 -0.19 -4.75 -20.94
N GLY A 457 -0.92 -4.72 -19.81
CA GLY A 457 -2.37 -4.88 -19.76
C GLY A 457 -2.83 -6.34 -19.74
N ASP A 458 -1.92 -7.29 -19.54
CA ASP A 458 -2.27 -8.71 -19.43
C ASP A 458 -2.98 -9.00 -18.10
N THR A 459 -3.82 -10.03 -18.08
CA THR A 459 -4.29 -10.64 -16.83
C THR A 459 -3.11 -11.29 -16.12
N VAL A 460 -2.91 -10.93 -14.85
CA VAL A 460 -1.80 -11.45 -14.03
C VAL A 460 -2.38 -11.94 -12.71
N GLN A 461 -2.43 -13.25 -12.56
CA GLN A 461 -3.01 -13.93 -11.42
C GLN A 461 -2.15 -15.13 -11.00
N THR A 462 -2.57 -15.86 -9.96
CA THR A 462 -1.91 -17.11 -9.51
C THR A 462 -1.63 -18.07 -10.68
N GLU A 463 -2.53 -18.13 -11.66
CA GLU A 463 -2.40 -18.94 -12.87
C GLU A 463 -1.20 -18.54 -13.73
N GLN A 464 -0.99 -17.24 -13.96
CA GLN A 464 0.19 -16.74 -14.67
C GLN A 464 1.48 -16.90 -13.85
N PHE A 465 1.39 -16.80 -12.52
CA PHE A 465 2.54 -17.13 -11.66
C PHE A 465 3.00 -18.57 -11.88
N VAL A 466 2.06 -19.53 -11.89
CA VAL A 466 2.34 -20.95 -12.13
C VAL A 466 2.86 -21.19 -13.56
N GLU A 467 2.32 -20.49 -14.55
CA GLU A 467 2.80 -20.54 -15.94
C GLU A 467 4.28 -20.13 -16.04
N VAL A 468 4.62 -18.95 -15.50
CA VAL A 468 5.99 -18.42 -15.54
C VAL A 468 6.93 -19.32 -14.75
N LEU A 469 6.52 -19.79 -13.56
CA LEU A 469 7.31 -20.76 -12.78
C LEU A 469 7.53 -22.07 -13.54
N GLY A 470 6.49 -22.60 -14.19
CA GLY A 470 6.57 -23.84 -14.96
C GLY A 470 7.50 -23.75 -16.17
N SER A 471 7.70 -22.56 -16.73
CA SER A 471 8.69 -22.33 -17.81
C SER A 471 10.14 -22.53 -17.34
N VAL A 472 10.38 -22.46 -16.02
CA VAL A 472 11.70 -22.62 -15.39
C VAL A 472 11.87 -24.03 -14.80
N LEU A 473 10.83 -24.61 -14.20
CA LEU A 473 10.89 -25.90 -13.49
C LEU A 473 10.71 -27.14 -14.40
N GLU A 474 11.16 -27.08 -15.65
CA GLU A 474 11.03 -28.17 -16.64
C GLU A 474 9.57 -28.65 -16.89
N GLY A 475 8.59 -27.76 -16.70
CA GLY A 475 7.18 -28.02 -17.02
C GLY A 475 6.21 -27.55 -15.93
N SER A 476 4.91 -27.65 -16.24
CA SER A 476 3.84 -27.12 -15.38
C SER A 476 3.53 -27.98 -14.16
N LEU A 477 3.86 -29.28 -14.17
CA LEU A 477 3.54 -30.19 -13.06
C LEU A 477 4.28 -29.83 -11.76
N PRO A 478 5.62 -29.63 -11.74
CA PRO A 478 6.32 -29.20 -10.52
C PRO A 478 5.83 -27.84 -10.00
N ALA A 479 5.52 -26.89 -10.88
CA ALA A 479 4.98 -25.59 -10.49
C ALA A 479 3.58 -25.72 -9.84
N GLN A 480 2.71 -26.55 -10.41
CA GLN A 480 1.39 -26.85 -9.84
C GLN A 480 1.50 -27.58 -8.49
N GLN A 481 2.40 -28.55 -8.36
CA GLN A 481 2.63 -29.25 -7.10
C GLN A 481 3.14 -28.30 -6.01
N SER A 482 4.04 -27.39 -6.36
CA SER A 482 4.57 -26.36 -5.45
C SER A 482 3.47 -25.46 -4.90
N ILE A 483 2.67 -24.82 -5.77
CA ILE A 483 1.58 -23.94 -5.32
C ILE A 483 0.50 -24.71 -4.56
N ASN A 484 0.13 -25.92 -5.01
CA ASN A 484 -0.87 -26.74 -4.34
C ASN A 484 -0.43 -27.18 -2.95
N GLY A 485 0.89 -27.38 -2.74
CA GLY A 485 1.44 -27.63 -1.40
C GLY A 485 1.12 -26.50 -0.44
N MET A 486 1.47 -25.26 -0.81
CA MET A 486 1.15 -24.07 -0.02
C MET A 486 -0.37 -23.92 0.18
N LEU A 487 -1.16 -24.01 -0.90
CA LEU A 487 -2.62 -23.81 -0.84
C LEU A 487 -3.32 -24.82 0.08
N ASN A 488 -2.82 -26.06 0.14
CA ASN A 488 -3.36 -27.12 1.01
C ASN A 488 -2.81 -27.07 2.44
N GLY A 489 -2.01 -26.06 2.81
CA GLY A 489 -1.43 -25.96 4.15
C GLY A 489 -0.28 -26.93 4.39
N THR A 490 0.44 -27.38 3.36
CA THR A 490 1.66 -28.17 3.59
C THR A 490 2.72 -27.28 4.25
N LEU A 491 3.41 -27.78 5.28
CA LEU A 491 4.51 -27.06 5.92
C LEU A 491 5.59 -26.72 4.88
N ILE A 492 5.92 -25.44 4.76
CA ILE A 492 6.90 -24.93 3.81
C ILE A 492 8.26 -24.94 4.48
N VAL A 493 9.19 -25.70 3.91
CA VAL A 493 10.61 -25.66 4.27
C VAL A 493 11.37 -25.29 3.01
N PRO A 494 11.89 -24.05 2.90
CA PRO A 494 12.70 -23.65 1.77
C PRO A 494 13.93 -24.52 1.61
N ARG A 495 14.51 -24.54 0.41
CA ARG A 495 15.75 -25.28 0.18
C ARG A 495 16.90 -24.65 0.97
N VAL A 496 17.76 -25.50 1.55
CA VAL A 496 18.94 -25.09 2.34
C VAL A 496 19.96 -24.25 1.57
N ASP A 497 19.98 -24.40 0.24
CA ASP A 497 20.86 -23.72 -0.71
C ASP A 497 20.16 -22.57 -1.47
N GLY A 498 18.91 -22.24 -1.13
CA GLY A 498 18.10 -21.29 -1.92
C GLY A 498 18.67 -19.87 -1.98
N PHE A 499 19.42 -19.46 -0.96
CA PHE A 499 20.07 -18.15 -0.84
C PHE A 499 21.60 -18.23 -0.81
N VAL A 500 22.20 -19.31 -1.36
CA VAL A 500 23.67 -19.47 -1.40
C VAL A 500 24.39 -18.32 -2.12
N HIS A 501 23.74 -17.70 -3.11
CA HIS A 501 24.26 -16.53 -3.84
C HIS A 501 24.40 -15.27 -2.95
N LEU A 502 23.70 -15.23 -1.81
CA LEU A 502 23.85 -14.20 -0.78
C LEU A 502 24.82 -14.64 0.34
N GLY A 503 25.48 -15.78 0.20
CA GLY A 503 26.32 -16.39 1.24
C GLY A 503 25.51 -16.81 2.47
N LEU A 504 24.29 -17.33 2.25
CA LEU A 504 23.39 -17.78 3.31
C LEU A 504 23.06 -19.27 3.15
N THR A 505 22.91 -19.95 4.28
CA THR A 505 22.38 -21.32 4.36
C THR A 505 21.27 -21.41 5.40
N LEU A 506 20.30 -22.29 5.18
CA LEU A 506 19.17 -22.49 6.08
C LEU A 506 19.49 -23.57 7.12
N VAL A 507 19.24 -23.27 8.39
CA VAL A 507 19.42 -24.20 9.52
C VAL A 507 18.13 -24.33 10.32
N ARG A 508 17.87 -25.53 10.84
CA ARG A 508 16.74 -25.80 11.73
C ARG A 508 17.05 -25.33 13.14
N ARG A 509 16.08 -24.66 13.77
CA ARG A 509 16.02 -24.35 15.19
C ARG A 509 14.61 -24.65 15.70
N ASP A 510 14.41 -24.59 17.01
CA ASP A 510 13.08 -24.66 17.61
C ASP A 510 12.82 -23.32 18.32
N ALA A 511 11.65 -22.72 18.08
CA ALA A 511 11.26 -21.41 18.60
C ALA A 511 9.88 -21.44 19.25
N GLU A 512 9.67 -20.58 20.24
CA GLU A 512 8.42 -20.49 20.99
C GLU A 512 7.26 -19.94 20.14
N LEU A 513 6.11 -20.62 20.19
CA LEU A 513 4.91 -20.19 19.46
C LEU A 513 4.46 -18.80 19.95
N PHE A 514 3.99 -17.95 19.04
CA PHE A 514 3.32 -16.72 19.42
C PHE A 514 1.98 -17.03 20.12
N GLU A 515 1.81 -16.51 21.33
CA GLU A 515 0.52 -16.50 22.00
C GLU A 515 0.37 -15.24 22.85
N LEU A 516 -0.83 -14.67 22.89
CA LEU A 516 -1.11 -13.59 23.84
C LEU A 516 -1.00 -14.07 25.29
N GLY A 517 -1.21 -15.36 25.55
CA GLY A 517 -1.20 -15.93 26.89
C GLY A 517 -2.49 -15.70 27.69
N PHE A 518 -3.48 -14.98 27.14
CA PHE A 518 -4.78 -14.73 27.77
C PHE A 518 -5.93 -14.69 26.78
N VAL A 519 -7.16 -14.86 27.28
CA VAL A 519 -8.42 -14.71 26.54
C VAL A 519 -9.16 -13.51 27.09
N SER A 520 -9.74 -12.70 26.21
CA SER A 520 -10.55 -11.56 26.59
C SER A 520 -11.92 -11.54 25.92
N ALA A 521 -12.93 -11.05 26.64
CA ALA A 521 -14.23 -10.75 26.09
C ALA A 521 -14.73 -9.41 26.62
N GLN A 522 -15.30 -8.58 25.75
CA GLN A 522 -15.85 -7.26 26.11
C GLN A 522 -14.83 -6.38 26.86
N GLY A 523 -13.57 -6.39 26.41
CA GLY A 523 -12.50 -5.60 27.01
C GLY A 523 -12.00 -6.12 28.36
N LYS A 524 -12.37 -7.32 28.78
CA LYS A 524 -11.90 -7.91 30.05
C LYS A 524 -11.22 -9.24 29.86
N VAL A 525 -10.19 -9.51 30.65
CA VAL A 525 -9.54 -10.83 30.72
C VAL A 525 -10.51 -11.83 31.32
N THR A 526 -10.84 -12.90 30.60
CA THR A 526 -11.78 -13.95 31.01
C THR A 526 -11.10 -15.28 31.33
N GLY A 527 -9.84 -15.46 30.96
CA GLY A 527 -9.06 -16.67 31.23
C GLY A 527 -7.67 -16.62 30.60
N PHE A 528 -6.95 -17.73 30.68
CA PHE A 528 -5.62 -17.93 30.10
C PHE A 528 -5.64 -19.01 29.02
N THR A 529 -4.72 -18.93 28.05
CA THR A 529 -4.68 -19.84 26.88
C THR A 529 -4.19 -21.25 27.23
N ALA A 530 -3.51 -21.41 28.37
CA ALA A 530 -3.03 -22.67 28.89
C ALA A 530 -3.06 -22.67 30.44
N GLU A 531 -2.75 -23.82 31.06
CA GLU A 531 -2.63 -23.93 32.53
C GLU A 531 -1.53 -23.02 33.11
N LYS A 532 -0.55 -22.65 32.28
CA LYS A 532 0.56 -21.78 32.65
C LYS A 532 0.91 -20.87 31.47
N THR A 533 0.78 -19.56 31.64
CA THR A 533 1.10 -18.59 30.59
C THR A 533 2.01 -17.47 31.12
N ARG A 534 2.82 -16.89 30.21
CA ARG A 534 3.70 -15.76 30.57
C ARG A 534 2.92 -14.50 30.94
N ALA A 535 1.71 -14.33 30.40
CA ALA A 535 0.82 -13.22 30.76
C ALA A 535 0.36 -13.31 32.22
N GLU A 536 -0.05 -14.50 32.69
CA GLU A 536 -0.43 -14.71 34.09
C GLU A 536 0.76 -14.52 35.04
N GLU A 537 1.93 -15.08 34.69
CA GLU A 537 3.16 -14.93 35.48
C GLU A 537 3.62 -13.47 35.61
N ALA A 538 3.39 -12.67 34.56
CA ALA A 538 3.68 -11.24 34.56
C ALA A 538 2.69 -10.41 35.40
N GLY A 539 1.59 -11.01 35.88
CA GLY A 539 0.66 -10.40 36.81
C GLY A 539 -0.71 -10.02 36.23
N LEU A 540 -1.02 -10.45 35.01
CA LEU A 540 -2.36 -10.33 34.43
C LEU A 540 -3.32 -11.26 35.20
N ARG A 541 -4.58 -10.85 35.39
CA ARG A 541 -5.57 -11.59 36.18
C ARG A 541 -6.93 -11.62 35.50
N VAL A 542 -7.68 -12.69 35.74
CA VAL A 542 -9.09 -12.76 35.33
C VAL A 542 -9.87 -11.62 35.98
N GLY A 543 -10.65 -10.90 35.17
CA GLY A 543 -11.43 -9.74 35.58
C GLY A 543 -10.76 -8.39 35.33
N ASP A 544 -9.46 -8.35 35.00
CA ASP A 544 -8.77 -7.13 34.60
C ASP A 544 -9.46 -6.49 33.38
N GLU A 545 -9.73 -5.19 33.44
CA GLU A 545 -10.24 -4.41 32.32
C GLU A 545 -9.07 -3.91 31.47
N ILE A 546 -9.01 -4.32 30.21
CA ILE A 546 -7.94 -3.95 29.28
C ILE A 546 -8.21 -2.53 28.79
N VAL A 547 -7.32 -1.61 29.15
CA VAL A 547 -7.38 -0.20 28.74
C VAL A 547 -6.70 -0.02 27.38
N SER A 548 -5.52 -0.63 27.20
CA SER A 548 -4.79 -0.62 25.94
C SER A 548 -3.83 -1.82 25.84
N MET A 549 -3.47 -2.16 24.61
CA MET A 549 -2.50 -3.22 24.30
C MET A 549 -1.55 -2.70 23.22
N TRP A 550 -0.26 -2.92 23.42
CA TRP A 550 0.82 -2.37 22.62
C TRP A 550 1.86 -3.45 22.30
N GLY A 551 2.51 -3.37 21.14
CA GLY A 551 3.54 -4.33 20.73
C GLY A 551 3.09 -5.75 20.34
N ALA A 552 1.81 -6.12 20.46
CA ALA A 552 1.32 -7.47 20.13
C ALA A 552 1.64 -7.90 18.68
N TRP A 553 1.49 -6.98 17.72
CA TRP A 553 1.80 -7.24 16.32
C TRP A 553 3.31 -7.45 16.09
N LEU A 554 4.13 -6.55 16.63
CA LEU A 554 5.60 -6.60 16.54
C LEU A 554 6.17 -7.83 17.23
N ALA A 555 5.58 -8.24 18.35
CA ALA A 555 5.97 -9.44 19.06
C ALA A 555 5.63 -10.72 18.30
N GLY A 556 4.65 -10.69 17.39
CA GLY A 556 4.46 -11.77 16.41
C GLY A 556 5.51 -11.74 15.28
N ASP A 557 6.02 -10.56 14.90
CA ASP A 557 6.99 -10.39 13.81
C ASP A 557 8.44 -10.66 14.22
N SER A 558 8.77 -10.57 15.51
CA SER A 558 10.10 -10.87 16.01
C SER A 558 10.07 -11.51 17.39
N LEU A 559 11.04 -12.38 17.65
CA LEU A 559 11.24 -13.01 18.95
C LEU A 559 11.82 -12.04 20.00
N ASP A 560 12.39 -10.92 19.58
CA ASP A 560 13.03 -9.96 20.48
C ASP A 560 12.03 -8.97 21.11
N ASN A 561 10.80 -8.94 20.60
CA ASN A 561 9.82 -7.94 20.95
C ASN A 561 8.95 -8.38 22.14
N MET A 562 8.77 -7.46 23.07
CA MET A 562 7.85 -7.59 24.21
C MET A 562 6.48 -7.01 23.85
N MET A 563 5.49 -7.36 24.66
CA MET A 563 4.15 -6.80 24.60
C MET A 563 3.82 -6.11 25.92
N GLU A 564 3.07 -5.01 25.83
CA GLU A 564 2.56 -4.27 26.97
C GLU A 564 1.03 -4.29 26.98
N VAL A 565 0.45 -4.53 28.15
CA VAL A 565 -0.98 -4.46 28.41
C VAL A 565 -1.21 -3.52 29.58
N VAL A 566 -1.97 -2.46 29.36
CA VAL A 566 -2.43 -1.58 30.42
C VAL A 566 -3.79 -2.07 30.88
N VAL A 567 -3.91 -2.43 32.16
CA VAL A 567 -5.16 -2.89 32.76
C VAL A 567 -5.64 -1.96 33.86
N ARG A 568 -6.95 -1.82 33.99
CA ARG A 568 -7.59 -1.13 35.10
C ARG A 568 -8.02 -2.14 36.16
N ARG A 569 -7.45 -2.02 37.35
CA ARG A 569 -7.73 -2.84 38.53
C ARG A 569 -8.02 -1.93 39.72
N ASP A 570 -9.18 -2.10 40.35
CA ASP A 570 -9.61 -1.28 41.50
C ASP A 570 -9.54 0.24 41.25
N GLY A 571 -9.81 0.67 40.01
CA GLY A 571 -9.78 2.07 39.59
C GLY A 571 -8.38 2.65 39.34
N LYS A 572 -7.34 1.81 39.30
CA LYS A 572 -5.96 2.20 38.96
C LYS A 572 -5.51 1.50 37.69
N ASP A 573 -4.77 2.23 36.86
CA ASP A 573 -4.16 1.67 35.67
C ASP A 573 -2.79 1.09 36.04
N GLU A 574 -2.57 -0.18 35.69
CA GLU A 574 -1.35 -0.94 35.90
C GLU A 574 -0.81 -1.40 34.54
N THR A 575 0.47 -1.18 34.30
CA THR A 575 1.17 -1.62 33.08
C THR A 575 1.81 -2.99 33.32
N ILE A 576 1.51 -3.95 32.46
CA ILE A 576 2.07 -5.31 32.49
C ILE A 576 2.83 -5.55 31.19
N THR A 577 4.14 -5.76 31.29
CA THR A 577 5.02 -6.03 30.14
C THR A 577 5.51 -7.47 30.20
N TYR A 578 5.37 -8.22 29.11
CA TYR A 578 5.78 -9.61 29.04
C TYR A 578 6.13 -10.05 27.62
N TRP A 579 6.80 -11.19 27.50
CA TRP A 579 7.12 -11.82 26.21
C TRP A 579 5.95 -12.72 25.78
N PRO A 580 5.18 -12.36 24.74
CA PRO A 580 3.93 -13.03 24.38
C PRO A 580 4.20 -14.30 23.55
N ARG A 581 4.85 -15.26 24.18
CA ARG A 581 5.22 -16.55 23.60
C ARG A 581 4.75 -17.68 24.50
N SER A 582 4.54 -18.85 23.92
CA SER A 582 4.18 -20.05 24.66
C SER A 582 5.41 -20.79 25.15
N TYR A 583 5.23 -21.68 26.12
CA TYR A 583 6.30 -22.60 26.53
C TYR A 583 6.50 -23.76 25.54
N GLU A 584 5.55 -23.94 24.61
CA GLU A 584 5.67 -24.88 23.50
C GLU A 584 6.62 -24.32 22.45
N LYS A 585 7.51 -25.17 21.96
CA LYS A 585 8.39 -24.85 20.83
C LYS A 585 7.92 -25.57 19.59
N VAL A 586 7.94 -24.85 18.48
CA VAL A 586 7.69 -25.38 17.14
C VAL A 586 8.98 -25.36 16.33
N GLU A 587 9.02 -26.18 15.29
CA GLU A 587 10.10 -26.14 14.31
C GLU A 587 10.16 -24.74 13.67
N ASN A 588 11.38 -24.21 13.56
CA ASN A 588 11.70 -22.95 12.91
C ASN A 588 12.91 -23.15 12.00
N TRP A 589 12.96 -22.46 10.87
CA TRP A 589 14.14 -22.46 10.01
C TRP A 589 14.65 -21.05 9.81
N GLU A 590 15.95 -20.86 9.93
CA GLU A 590 16.61 -19.56 9.93
C GLU A 590 17.78 -19.58 8.96
N TRP A 591 18.00 -18.48 8.26
CA TRP A 591 19.22 -18.25 7.51
C TRP A 591 20.34 -17.78 8.43
N VAL A 592 21.51 -18.36 8.23
CA VAL A 592 22.76 -17.95 8.86
C VAL A 592 23.79 -17.69 7.77
N ASP A 593 24.82 -16.91 8.12
CA ASP A 593 25.97 -16.77 7.25
C ASP A 593 26.60 -18.14 6.99
N SER A 594 26.84 -18.48 5.72
CA SER A 594 27.45 -19.76 5.34
C SER A 594 28.84 -19.94 5.94
N GLU A 595 29.54 -18.88 6.31
CA GLU A 595 30.84 -18.95 6.99
C GLU A 595 30.72 -19.24 8.50
N ALA A 596 29.53 -19.11 9.08
CA ALA A 596 29.28 -19.31 10.51
C ALA A 596 28.85 -20.74 10.89
N VAL A 597 28.71 -21.63 9.90
CA VAL A 597 28.32 -23.05 10.01
C VAL A 597 29.50 -23.91 9.57
#